data_AF-A0A9D4I9R6-F1
#
_entry.id   AF-A0A9D4I9R6-F1
#
_cell.length_a   1.000
_cell.length_b   1.000
_cell.length_c   1.000
_cell.angle_alpha   90.00
_cell.angle_beta   90.00
_cell.angle_gamma   90.00
#
_symmetry.space_group_name_H-M   'P 1'
#
loop_
_entity.id
_entity.type
_entity.pdbx_description
1 polymer ?
#
loop_
_entity_poly.entity_id
_entity_poly.type
_entity_poly.pdbx_seq_one_letter_code
_entity_poly.pdbx_strand_id
1 'polypeptide(L)'
;MSLTNKIILHSVQVKRSHLRERLHIVDKEGIQERRHRRLHRRIYNVEAPNYVWHIDSNHKLIRWRFIISGGVDGFSRFVVFLKCIDNNKSKTVYGCFKKAVAKYGIPKKVRTDQGMENLDIARYMLDNGYGMITGKSVHNQRVERMWRDVYEDVLSYFHDLFFYMEEESILDPLDERHIYALHFVFLSNINHKLDTWNEAWANHRLRTVRSTPKRLF
;
A
#
# COMPACT_ATOMS: atom_id res chain seq x y z
N MET A 1 10.53 -28.25 0.86
CA MET A 1 11.62 -27.58 1.60
C MET A 1 11.40 -27.77 3.09
N SER A 2 12.26 -28.55 3.74
CA SER A 2 12.15 -28.99 5.13
C SER A 2 12.29 -27.80 6.10
N LEU A 3 11.23 -27.46 6.84
CA LEU A 3 11.29 -26.51 7.94
C LEU A 3 12.04 -27.17 9.11
N THR A 4 13.31 -26.84 9.28
CA THR A 4 14.13 -27.37 10.37
C THR A 4 13.54 -26.96 11.72
N ASN A 5 12.98 -27.93 12.45
CA ASN A 5 12.40 -27.81 13.79
C ASN A 5 13.43 -27.57 14.92
N LYS A 6 14.66 -27.19 14.55
CA LYS A 6 15.81 -27.02 15.44
C LYS A 6 16.37 -25.60 15.30
N ILE A 7 16.79 -25.02 16.42
CA ILE A 7 17.61 -23.80 16.47
C ILE A 7 19.05 -24.25 16.70
N ILE A 8 19.98 -23.71 15.92
CA ILE A 8 21.41 -24.00 16.01
C ILE A 8 22.13 -22.69 16.27
N LEU A 9 22.85 -22.59 17.38
CA LEU A 9 23.71 -21.46 17.71
C LEU A 9 24.97 -22.00 18.39
N HIS A 10 26.16 -21.59 17.92
CA HIS A 10 27.47 -22.05 18.45
C HIS A 10 27.54 -23.56 18.74
N SER A 11 27.19 -24.38 17.74
CA SER A 11 27.21 -25.85 17.82
C SER A 11 26.21 -26.51 18.79
N VAL A 12 25.37 -25.73 19.48
CA VAL A 12 24.28 -26.26 20.30
C VAL A 12 23.01 -26.37 19.46
N GLN A 13 22.44 -27.58 19.40
CA GLN A 13 21.19 -27.85 18.67
C GLN A 13 20.04 -28.09 19.65
N VAL A 14 19.04 -27.21 19.64
CA VAL A 14 17.86 -27.36 20.51
C VAL A 14 16.59 -27.43 19.67
N LYS A 15 15.68 -28.36 20.00
CA LYS A 15 14.35 -28.42 19.39
C LYS A 15 13.54 -27.18 19.79
N ARG A 16 12.88 -26.55 18.83
CA ARG A 16 12.03 -25.35 19.09
C ARG A 16 10.96 -25.59 20.15
N SER A 17 10.35 -26.78 20.15
CA SER A 17 9.36 -27.18 21.16
C SER A 17 9.97 -27.18 22.57
N HIS A 18 11.16 -27.76 22.72
CA HIS A 18 11.87 -27.84 23.99
C HIS A 18 12.27 -26.45 24.51
N LEU A 19 12.80 -25.58 23.64
CA LEU A 19 13.15 -24.21 24.04
C LEU A 19 11.92 -23.42 24.51
N ARG A 20 10.78 -23.56 23.82
CA ARG A 20 9.52 -22.91 24.22
C ARG A 20 9.02 -23.40 25.56
N GLU A 21 9.07 -24.71 25.80
CA GLU A 21 8.70 -25.31 27.08
C GLU A 21 9.58 -24.81 28.22
N ARG A 22 10.91 -24.78 28.01
CA ARG A 22 11.85 -24.26 29.01
C ARG A 22 11.63 -22.78 29.28
N LEU A 23 11.41 -21.95 28.26
CA LEU A 23 11.06 -20.54 28.44
C LEU A 23 9.75 -20.38 29.23
N HIS A 24 8.74 -21.22 28.98
CA HIS A 24 7.48 -21.24 29.74
C HIS A 24 7.67 -21.59 31.22
N ILE A 25 8.74 -22.30 31.58
CA ILE A 25 9.06 -22.64 32.97
C ILE A 25 9.86 -21.51 33.61
N VAL A 26 10.91 -21.04 32.92
CA VAL A 26 11.91 -20.10 33.46
C VAL A 26 11.41 -18.66 33.50
N ASP A 27 10.61 -18.24 32.52
CA ASP A 27 10.21 -16.84 32.35
C ASP A 27 8.70 -16.71 32.08
N LYS A 28 7.91 -17.18 33.06
CA LYS A 28 6.45 -17.11 32.99
C LYS A 28 5.96 -15.66 32.88
N GLU A 29 6.53 -14.78 33.70
CA GLU A 29 6.16 -13.36 33.75
C GLU A 29 6.53 -12.63 32.46
N GLY A 30 7.78 -12.76 31.97
CA GLY A 30 8.19 -12.14 30.71
C GLY A 30 7.46 -12.70 29.48
N ILE A 31 6.99 -13.95 29.52
CA ILE A 31 6.08 -14.47 28.49
C ILE A 31 4.69 -13.83 28.59
N GLN A 32 4.14 -13.69 29.80
CA GLN A 32 2.85 -13.02 30.00
C GLN A 32 2.91 -11.55 29.59
N GLU A 33 3.97 -10.82 29.96
CA GLU A 33 4.17 -9.44 29.52
C GLU A 33 4.27 -9.32 28.00
N ARG A 34 5.05 -10.19 27.34
CA ARG A 34 5.15 -10.22 25.87
C ARG A 34 3.83 -10.59 25.20
N ARG A 35 3.01 -11.45 25.82
CA ARG A 35 1.65 -11.76 25.37
C ARG A 35 0.70 -10.59 25.57
N HIS A 36 0.79 -9.89 26.70
CA HIS A 36 -0.05 -8.74 27.04
C HIS A 36 0.26 -7.53 26.14
N ARG A 37 1.54 -7.35 25.76
CA ARG A 37 1.99 -6.35 24.78
C ARG A 37 1.80 -6.79 23.33
N ARG A 38 1.30 -8.01 23.08
CA ARG A 38 1.02 -8.47 21.73
C ARG A 38 -0.20 -7.71 21.21
N LEU A 39 0.03 -6.77 20.30
CA LEU A 39 -1.05 -6.08 19.59
C LEU A 39 -2.01 -7.12 19.01
N HIS A 40 -3.25 -7.14 19.50
CA HIS A 40 -4.30 -7.93 18.90
C HIS A 40 -4.55 -7.40 17.48
N ARG A 41 -4.21 -8.22 16.49
CA ARG A 41 -4.46 -7.88 15.09
C ARG A 41 -5.97 -7.75 14.91
N ARG A 42 -6.45 -6.52 14.71
CA ARG A 42 -7.87 -6.28 14.40
C ARG A 42 -8.23 -7.06 13.13
N ILE A 43 -9.29 -7.85 13.20
CA ILE A 43 -9.82 -8.56 12.04
C ILE A 43 -10.55 -7.52 11.20
N TYR A 44 -9.95 -7.15 10.08
CA TYR A 44 -10.61 -6.32 9.10
C TYR A 44 -11.60 -7.19 8.32
N ASN A 45 -12.89 -6.84 8.38
CA ASN A 45 -13.97 -7.51 7.66
C ASN A 45 -14.77 -6.50 6.83
N VAL A 46 -15.12 -6.88 5.60
CA VAL A 46 -16.01 -6.15 4.68
C VAL A 46 -16.91 -7.19 4.03
N GLU A 47 -18.15 -6.81 3.72
CA GLU A 47 -19.20 -7.72 3.27
C GLU A 47 -18.89 -8.40 1.93
N ALA A 48 -18.41 -7.65 0.95
CA ALA A 48 -18.24 -8.12 -0.43
C ALA A 48 -17.20 -7.29 -1.20
N PRO A 49 -16.75 -7.74 -2.38
CA PRO A 49 -16.03 -6.91 -3.33
C PRO A 49 -16.81 -5.65 -3.68
N ASN A 50 -16.09 -4.58 -4.01
CA ASN A 50 -16.67 -3.30 -4.39
C ASN A 50 -17.54 -2.66 -3.30
N TYR A 51 -17.38 -3.08 -2.05
CA TYR A 51 -18.14 -2.52 -0.93
C TYR A 51 -17.42 -1.33 -0.29
N VAL A 52 -16.12 -1.45 0.02
CA VAL A 52 -15.30 -0.31 0.49
C VAL A 52 -14.02 -0.24 -0.33
N TRP A 53 -13.82 0.86 -1.05
CA TRP A 53 -12.50 1.20 -1.61
C TRP A 53 -11.73 2.07 -0.63
N HIS A 54 -10.46 1.72 -0.41
CA HIS A 54 -9.49 2.45 0.40
C HIS A 54 -8.62 3.26 -0.54
N ILE A 55 -8.74 4.58 -0.49
CA ILE A 55 -8.04 5.51 -1.38
C ILE A 55 -7.05 6.33 -0.56
N ASP A 56 -5.86 6.52 -1.11
CA ASP A 56 -4.77 7.27 -0.48
C ASP A 56 -3.75 7.76 -1.53
N SER A 57 -2.92 8.72 -1.13
CA SER A 57 -1.78 9.23 -1.91
C SER A 57 -0.47 8.94 -1.19
N ASN A 58 0.47 8.32 -1.89
CA ASN A 58 1.80 8.03 -1.40
C ASN A 58 2.79 9.12 -1.85
N HIS A 59 3.48 9.70 -0.87
CA HIS A 59 4.38 10.84 -1.04
C HIS A 59 5.87 10.47 -0.96
N LYS A 60 6.24 9.19 -1.15
CA LYS A 60 7.65 8.74 -1.05
C LYS A 60 8.59 9.41 -2.06
N LEU A 61 8.07 9.87 -3.20
CA LEU A 61 8.82 10.59 -4.23
C LEU A 61 8.47 12.10 -4.29
N ILE A 62 7.86 12.65 -3.23
CA ILE A 62 7.37 14.04 -3.22
C ILE A 62 8.50 15.07 -3.40
N ARG A 63 9.74 14.74 -3.01
CA ARG A 63 10.93 15.57 -3.24
C ARG A 63 11.09 15.94 -4.72
N TRP A 64 10.77 15.00 -5.61
CA TRP A 64 10.83 15.16 -7.06
C TRP A 64 9.45 15.42 -7.67
N ARG A 65 8.47 15.81 -6.84
CA ARG A 65 7.09 16.16 -7.24
C ARG A 65 6.31 15.02 -7.90
N PHE A 66 6.72 13.77 -7.69
CA PHE A 66 5.93 12.59 -8.05
C PHE A 66 5.07 12.16 -6.87
N ILE A 67 3.78 11.96 -7.13
CA ILE A 67 2.81 11.45 -6.17
C ILE A 67 2.18 10.20 -6.74
N ILE A 68 2.01 9.15 -5.93
CA ILE A 68 1.36 7.92 -6.38
C ILE A 68 -0.01 7.87 -5.73
N SER A 69 -1.06 8.07 -6.52
CA SER A 69 -2.44 7.93 -6.05
C SER A 69 -2.91 6.50 -6.29
N GLY A 70 -3.54 5.89 -5.29
CA GLY A 70 -3.96 4.50 -5.34
C GLY A 70 -5.30 4.25 -4.66
N GLY A 71 -6.02 3.27 -5.19
CA GLY A 71 -7.25 2.75 -4.62
C GLY A 71 -7.20 1.23 -4.53
N VAL A 72 -7.55 0.67 -3.38
CA VAL A 72 -7.61 -0.78 -3.16
C VAL A 72 -8.96 -1.21 -2.60
N ASP A 73 -9.48 -2.32 -3.11
CA ASP A 73 -10.69 -2.92 -2.60
C ASP A 73 -10.45 -3.59 -1.23
N GLY A 74 -11.31 -3.22 -0.28
CA GLY A 74 -11.24 -3.63 1.11
C GLY A 74 -11.55 -5.11 1.33
N PHE A 75 -12.22 -5.79 0.41
CA PHE A 75 -12.48 -7.23 0.51
C PHE A 75 -11.35 -8.04 -0.12
N SER A 76 -11.14 -7.86 -1.42
CA SER A 76 -10.31 -8.68 -2.31
C SER A 76 -8.82 -8.34 -2.31
N ARG A 77 -8.41 -7.15 -1.84
CA ARG A 77 -7.07 -6.55 -2.08
C ARG A 77 -6.80 -6.19 -3.53
N PHE A 78 -7.81 -6.22 -4.38
CA PHE A 78 -7.66 -5.83 -5.78
C PHE A 78 -7.43 -4.33 -5.87
N VAL A 79 -6.42 -3.92 -6.64
CA VAL A 79 -6.05 -2.52 -6.80
C VAL A 79 -6.85 -1.96 -7.97
N VAL A 80 -7.81 -1.10 -7.65
CA VAL A 80 -8.78 -0.56 -8.61
C VAL A 80 -8.18 0.57 -9.44
N PHE A 81 -7.21 1.29 -8.91
CA PHE A 81 -6.30 2.14 -9.68
C PHE A 81 -5.00 2.35 -8.92
N LEU A 82 -3.93 2.60 -9.67
CA LEU A 82 -2.61 2.95 -9.16
C LEU A 82 -1.95 3.83 -10.23
N LYS A 83 -1.67 5.09 -9.90
CA LYS A 83 -1.16 6.05 -10.89
C LYS A 83 -0.16 7.01 -10.28
N CYS A 84 0.96 7.20 -10.97
CA CYS A 84 1.86 8.31 -10.69
C CYS A 84 1.35 9.57 -11.38
N ILE A 85 1.18 10.63 -10.59
CA ILE A 85 0.66 11.96 -10.97
C ILE A 85 1.68 13.03 -10.56
N ASP A 86 1.63 14.17 -11.23
CA ASP A 86 2.52 15.32 -11.07
C ASP A 86 1.98 16.40 -10.10
N ASN A 87 0.76 16.22 -9.59
CA ASN A 87 0.13 17.14 -8.64
C ASN A 87 -0.92 16.44 -7.78
N ASN A 88 -1.13 16.92 -6.54
CA ASN A 88 -2.14 16.38 -5.62
C ASN A 88 -3.49 17.12 -5.70
N LYS A 89 -3.83 17.76 -6.84
CA LYS A 89 -5.09 18.49 -6.93
C LYS A 89 -6.26 17.50 -6.89
N SER A 90 -7.32 17.88 -6.19
CA SER A 90 -8.54 17.07 -6.07
C SER A 90 -9.08 16.58 -7.42
N LYS A 91 -9.10 17.45 -8.44
CA LYS A 91 -9.51 17.09 -9.81
C LYS A 91 -8.68 15.95 -10.42
N THR A 92 -7.38 15.92 -10.15
CA THR A 92 -6.45 14.91 -10.70
C THR A 92 -6.68 13.55 -10.05
N VAL A 93 -6.77 13.51 -8.72
CA VAL A 93 -7.07 12.31 -7.94
C VAL A 93 -8.46 11.77 -8.29
N TYR A 94 -9.45 12.67 -8.38
CA TYR A 94 -10.79 12.34 -8.86
C TYR A 94 -10.80 11.76 -10.28
N GLY A 95 -9.97 12.27 -11.19
CA GLY A 95 -9.83 11.72 -12.53
C GLY A 95 -9.36 10.26 -12.54
N CYS A 96 -8.45 9.89 -11.63
CA CYS A 96 -8.01 8.50 -11.45
C CYS A 96 -9.16 7.62 -10.92
N PHE A 97 -9.84 8.11 -9.88
CA PHE A 97 -11.01 7.44 -9.31
C PHE A 97 -12.13 7.23 -10.34
N LYS A 98 -12.46 8.24 -11.15
CA LYS A 98 -13.52 8.14 -12.17
C LYS A 98 -13.21 7.12 -13.25
N LYS A 99 -11.96 6.99 -13.66
CA LYS A 99 -11.53 5.93 -14.60
C LYS A 99 -11.73 4.54 -13.98
N ALA A 100 -11.43 4.37 -12.69
CA ALA A 100 -11.68 3.12 -11.98
C ALA A 100 -13.17 2.81 -11.86
N VAL A 101 -13.99 3.80 -11.50
CA VAL A 101 -15.45 3.69 -11.43
C VAL A 101 -16.05 3.29 -12.78
N ALA A 102 -15.57 3.89 -13.88
CA ALA A 102 -16.04 3.54 -15.22
C ALA A 102 -15.73 2.08 -15.59
N LYS A 103 -14.65 1.50 -15.04
CA LYS A 103 -14.23 0.13 -15.32
C LYS A 103 -14.85 -0.92 -14.40
N TYR A 104 -15.05 -0.59 -13.13
CA TYR A 104 -15.40 -1.56 -12.08
C TYR A 104 -16.71 -1.25 -11.35
N GLY A 105 -17.41 -0.16 -11.72
CA GLY A 105 -18.60 0.33 -11.04
C GLY A 105 -18.27 1.21 -9.83
N ILE A 106 -19.30 1.85 -9.27
CA ILE A 106 -19.18 2.71 -8.08
C ILE A 106 -19.17 1.81 -6.82
N PRO A 107 -18.19 1.95 -5.91
CA PRO A 107 -18.20 1.20 -4.67
C PRO A 107 -19.33 1.64 -3.75
N LYS A 108 -19.78 0.77 -2.83
CA LYS A 108 -20.81 1.19 -1.84
C LYS A 108 -20.31 2.31 -0.92
N LYS A 109 -19.03 2.28 -0.55
CA LYS A 109 -18.37 3.29 0.28
C LYS A 109 -16.95 3.54 -0.20
N VAL A 110 -16.47 4.75 0.00
CA VAL A 110 -15.05 5.09 -0.11
C VAL A 110 -14.51 5.45 1.27
N ARG A 111 -13.31 4.97 1.59
CA ARG A 111 -12.55 5.35 2.76
C ARG A 111 -11.31 6.13 2.34
N THR A 112 -11.15 7.32 2.92
CA THR A 112 -9.98 8.18 2.74
C THR A 112 -9.57 8.76 4.09
N ASP A 113 -8.41 9.38 4.11
CA ASP A 113 -8.09 10.35 5.16
C ASP A 113 -8.84 11.68 4.94
N GLN A 114 -8.60 12.65 5.83
CA GLN A 114 -9.16 14.00 5.76
C GLN A 114 -8.27 14.93 4.91
N GLY A 115 -7.96 14.51 3.69
CA GLY A 115 -7.20 15.29 2.71
C GLY A 115 -8.07 16.11 1.77
N MET A 116 -7.62 17.32 1.42
CA MET A 116 -8.30 18.19 0.44
C MET A 116 -8.27 17.62 -0.98
N GLU A 117 -7.31 16.75 -1.28
CA GLU A 117 -7.20 16.00 -2.53
C GLU A 117 -8.34 15.00 -2.75
N ASN A 118 -9.08 14.64 -1.69
CA ASN A 118 -10.19 13.70 -1.76
C ASN A 118 -11.57 14.39 -1.90
N LEU A 119 -11.59 15.72 -1.98
CA LEU A 119 -12.82 16.52 -1.93
C LEU A 119 -13.79 16.21 -3.08
N ASP A 120 -13.31 16.12 -4.32
CA ASP A 120 -14.19 15.84 -5.47
C ASP A 120 -14.66 14.37 -5.50
N ILE A 121 -13.87 13.44 -4.94
CA ILE A 121 -14.33 12.07 -4.71
C ILE A 121 -15.47 12.07 -3.69
N ALA A 122 -15.30 12.80 -2.58
CA ALA A 122 -16.32 12.89 -1.53
C ALA A 122 -17.62 13.47 -2.08
N ARG A 123 -17.55 14.59 -2.82
CA ARG A 123 -18.72 15.18 -3.50
C ARG A 123 -19.39 14.19 -4.43
N TYR A 124 -18.63 13.56 -5.33
CA TYR A 124 -19.18 12.59 -6.28
C TYR A 124 -19.91 11.44 -5.58
N MET A 125 -19.32 10.87 -4.52
CA MET A 125 -19.94 9.77 -3.78
C MET A 125 -21.24 10.20 -3.11
N LEU A 126 -21.24 11.34 -2.42
CA LEU A 126 -22.40 11.87 -1.70
C LEU A 126 -23.53 12.28 -2.64
N ASP A 127 -23.21 12.96 -3.74
CA ASP A 127 -24.19 13.39 -4.75
C ASP A 127 -24.90 12.21 -5.42
N ASN A 128 -24.25 11.05 -5.49
CA ASN A 128 -24.81 9.81 -6.02
C ASN A 128 -25.41 8.89 -4.92
N GLY A 129 -25.52 9.36 -3.67
CA GLY A 129 -26.12 8.61 -2.57
C GLY A 129 -25.27 7.48 -1.99
N TYR A 130 -23.96 7.48 -2.22
CA TYR A 130 -23.01 6.50 -1.69
C TYR A 130 -22.28 6.99 -0.45
N GLY A 131 -21.69 6.06 0.31
CA GLY A 131 -21.06 6.38 1.59
C GLY A 131 -19.63 6.92 1.48
N MET A 132 -19.29 7.90 2.31
CA MET A 132 -17.91 8.34 2.55
C MET A 132 -17.52 8.07 4.00
N ILE A 133 -16.35 7.47 4.20
CA ILE A 133 -15.75 7.22 5.52
C ILE A 133 -14.44 8.00 5.59
N THR A 134 -14.44 9.12 6.32
CA THR A 134 -13.21 9.89 6.60
C THR A 134 -12.69 9.57 8.00
N GLY A 135 -11.39 9.42 8.15
CA GLY A 135 -10.77 9.24 9.47
C GLY A 135 -9.25 9.29 9.39
N LYS A 136 -8.57 8.99 10.50
CA LYS A 136 -7.10 8.94 10.52
C LYS A 136 -6.55 7.90 9.52
N SER A 137 -5.43 8.20 8.89
CA SER A 137 -4.72 7.30 7.94
C SER A 137 -4.50 5.89 8.50
N VAL A 138 -4.22 5.76 9.80
CA VAL A 138 -4.07 4.47 10.51
C VAL A 138 -5.28 3.51 10.42
N HIS A 139 -6.43 4.01 9.96
CA HIS A 139 -7.63 3.21 9.68
C HIS A 139 -7.72 2.75 8.21
N ASN A 140 -6.91 3.33 7.32
CA ASN A 140 -6.77 3.01 5.90
C ASN A 140 -5.79 1.84 5.68
N GLN A 141 -5.85 0.84 6.55
CA GLN A 141 -4.83 -0.20 6.69
C GLN A 141 -4.58 -1.02 5.42
N ARG A 142 -5.58 -1.10 4.53
CA ARG A 142 -5.47 -1.89 3.29
C ARG A 142 -4.56 -1.20 2.28
N VAL A 143 -4.74 0.09 2.06
CA VAL A 143 -3.89 0.86 1.15
C VAL A 143 -2.52 1.13 1.77
N GLU A 144 -2.44 1.39 3.09
CA GLU A 144 -1.15 1.51 3.80
C GLU A 144 -0.31 0.23 3.71
N ARG A 145 -0.94 -0.96 3.77
CA ARG A 145 -0.20 -2.23 3.58
C ARG A 145 0.31 -2.35 2.15
N MET A 146 -0.52 -2.04 1.16
CA MET A 146 -0.17 -2.07 -0.27
C MET A 146 1.02 -1.14 -0.55
N TRP A 147 1.07 0.05 0.08
CA TRP A 147 2.15 1.00 -0.11
C TRP A 147 3.53 0.48 0.24
N ARG A 148 3.64 -0.42 1.21
CA ARG A 148 4.92 -1.06 1.52
C ARG A 148 5.42 -1.90 0.36
N ASP A 149 4.54 -2.69 -0.26
CA ASP A 149 4.90 -3.57 -1.37
C ASP A 149 5.19 -2.74 -2.63
N VAL A 150 4.37 -1.72 -2.92
CA VAL A 150 4.63 -0.78 -4.03
C VAL A 150 5.97 -0.04 -3.87
N TYR A 151 6.31 0.35 -2.65
CA TYR A 151 7.59 1.00 -2.41
C TYR A 151 8.76 0.03 -2.63
N GLU A 152 8.72 -1.15 -2.01
CA GLU A 152 9.78 -2.14 -2.10
C GLU A 152 10.02 -2.59 -3.55
N ASP A 153 8.95 -2.88 -4.30
CA ASP A 153 9.04 -3.46 -5.63
C ASP A 153 9.21 -2.43 -6.76
N VAL A 154 8.80 -1.18 -6.56
CA VAL A 154 8.76 -0.17 -7.63
C VAL A 154 9.45 1.14 -7.24
N LEU A 155 9.03 1.78 -6.16
CA LEU A 155 9.44 3.17 -5.89
C LEU A 155 10.85 3.29 -5.32
N SER A 156 11.34 2.26 -4.61
CA SER A 156 12.69 2.19 -4.05
C SER A 156 13.75 2.44 -5.12
N TYR A 157 13.61 1.80 -6.29
CA TYR A 157 14.50 1.98 -7.42
C TYR A 157 14.58 3.44 -7.88
N PHE A 158 13.43 4.10 -8.07
CA PHE A 158 13.40 5.50 -8.52
C PHE A 158 13.89 6.46 -7.44
N HIS A 159 13.55 6.17 -6.18
CA HIS A 159 14.02 6.94 -5.04
C HIS A 159 15.55 6.95 -5.01
N ASP A 160 16.19 5.79 -5.10
CA ASP A 160 17.65 5.66 -5.05
C ASP A 160 18.30 6.25 -6.31
N LEU A 161 17.70 6.04 -7.49
CA LEU A 161 18.17 6.62 -8.75
C LEU A 161 18.15 8.16 -8.71
N PHE A 162 17.06 8.77 -8.21
CA PHE A 162 16.96 10.22 -8.18
C PHE A 162 17.89 10.84 -7.14
N PHE A 163 18.09 10.18 -5.99
CA PHE A 163 19.13 10.60 -5.05
C PHE A 163 20.52 10.55 -5.67
N TYR A 164 20.85 9.46 -6.37
CA TYR A 164 22.12 9.35 -7.09
C TYR A 164 22.29 10.48 -8.13
N MET A 165 21.23 10.82 -8.88
CA MET A 165 21.26 11.94 -9.82
C MET A 165 21.48 13.29 -9.13
N GLU A 166 20.97 13.48 -7.92
CA GLU A 166 21.27 14.68 -7.12
C GLU A 166 22.72 14.72 -6.65
N GLU A 167 23.26 13.60 -6.17
CA GLU A 167 24.65 13.48 -5.70
C GLU A 167 25.66 13.77 -6.82
N GLU A 168 25.38 13.29 -8.03
CA GLU A 168 26.20 13.53 -9.22
C GLU A 168 25.92 14.88 -9.90
N SER A 169 25.11 15.75 -9.29
CA SER A 169 24.72 17.07 -9.84
C SER A 169 24.04 17.02 -11.22
N ILE A 170 23.45 15.89 -11.59
CA ILE A 170 22.63 15.72 -12.80
C ILE A 170 21.24 16.33 -12.59
N LEU A 171 20.72 16.26 -11.36
CA LEU A 171 19.39 16.71 -10.97
C LEU A 171 19.50 17.74 -9.85
N ASP A 172 19.00 18.94 -10.07
CA ASP A 172 18.69 19.89 -8.99
C ASP A 172 17.17 19.90 -8.78
N PRO A 173 16.64 19.42 -7.63
CA PRO A 173 15.20 19.40 -7.37
C PRO A 173 14.60 20.81 -7.15
N LEU A 174 15.45 21.83 -7.03
CA LEU A 174 15.05 23.24 -6.95
C LEU A 174 15.04 23.93 -8.32
N ASP A 175 15.66 23.35 -9.35
CA ASP A 175 15.59 23.86 -10.73
C ASP A 175 14.36 23.29 -11.46
N GLU A 176 13.44 24.18 -11.83
CA GLU A 176 12.22 23.83 -12.56
C GLU A 176 12.46 23.12 -13.90
N ARG A 177 13.57 23.43 -14.59
CA ARG A 177 13.92 22.80 -15.87
C ARG A 177 14.35 21.36 -15.64
N HIS A 178 15.11 21.11 -14.57
CA HIS A 178 15.55 19.76 -14.21
C HIS A 178 14.34 18.92 -13.78
N ILE A 179 13.44 19.46 -12.95
CA ILE A 179 12.19 18.78 -12.59
C ILE A 179 11.32 18.51 -13.82
N TYR A 180 11.18 19.47 -14.73
CA TYR A 180 10.43 19.26 -15.97
C TYR A 180 11.03 18.11 -16.81
N ALA A 181 12.34 18.12 -17.01
CA ALA A 181 13.04 17.05 -17.74
C ALA A 181 12.88 15.68 -17.04
N LEU A 182 12.98 15.65 -15.71
CA LEU A 182 12.78 14.45 -14.91
C LEU A 182 11.36 13.89 -15.10
N HIS A 183 10.33 14.74 -15.04
CA HIS A 183 8.94 14.35 -15.27
C HIS A 183 8.71 13.86 -16.70
N PHE A 184 9.27 14.55 -17.69
CA PHE A 184 9.16 14.16 -19.08
C PHE A 184 9.70 12.74 -19.33
N VAL A 185 10.83 12.39 -18.71
CA VAL A 185 11.46 11.08 -18.87
C VAL A 185 10.80 10.00 -18.02
N PHE A 186 10.57 10.28 -16.73
CA PHE A 186 10.28 9.23 -15.76
C PHE A 186 8.80 9.08 -15.41
N LEU A 187 7.93 10.07 -15.66
CA LEU A 187 6.51 9.93 -15.31
C LEU A 187 5.85 8.75 -16.03
N SER A 188 6.13 8.59 -17.32
CA SER A 188 5.63 7.47 -18.13
C SER A 188 6.28 6.14 -17.70
N ASN A 189 7.57 6.15 -17.41
CA ASN A 189 8.33 4.98 -16.97
C ASN A 189 7.83 4.43 -15.63
N ILE A 190 7.66 5.31 -14.62
CA ILE A 190 7.09 4.96 -13.31
C ILE A 190 5.70 4.36 -13.50
N ASN A 191 4.85 5.00 -14.30
CA ASN A 191 3.51 4.49 -14.57
C ASN A 191 3.52 3.10 -15.23
N HIS A 192 4.41 2.85 -16.19
CA HIS A 192 4.55 1.54 -16.82
C HIS A 192 4.98 0.45 -15.82
N LYS A 193 5.90 0.76 -14.90
CA LYS A 193 6.29 -0.18 -13.84
C LYS A 193 5.15 -0.41 -12.84
N LEU A 194 4.39 0.63 -12.48
CA LEU A 194 3.21 0.49 -11.63
C LEU A 194 2.13 -0.38 -12.29
N ASP A 195 1.92 -0.24 -13.61
CA ASP A 195 0.97 -1.07 -14.36
C ASP A 195 1.40 -2.55 -14.35
N THR A 196 2.67 -2.83 -14.64
CA THR A 196 3.24 -4.18 -14.56
C THR A 196 3.10 -4.77 -13.15
N TRP A 197 3.41 -3.99 -12.12
CA TRP A 197 3.27 -4.40 -10.73
C TRP A 197 1.80 -4.68 -10.39
N ASN A 198 0.88 -3.85 -10.84
CA ASN A 198 -0.56 -4.00 -10.60
C ASN A 198 -1.10 -5.31 -11.22
N GLU A 199 -0.66 -5.66 -12.42
CA GLU A 199 -1.01 -6.93 -13.07
C GLU A 199 -0.46 -8.15 -12.30
N ALA A 200 0.79 -8.09 -11.85
CA ALA A 200 1.38 -9.13 -11.02
C ALA A 200 0.62 -9.26 -9.68
N TRP A 201 0.33 -8.13 -9.04
CA TRP A 201 -0.43 -8.07 -7.79
C TRP A 201 -1.83 -8.65 -7.96
N ALA A 202 -2.55 -8.33 -9.03
CA ALA A 202 -3.89 -8.85 -9.27
C ALA A 202 -3.92 -10.40 -9.31
N ASN A 203 -2.83 -11.04 -9.76
CA ASN A 203 -2.73 -12.49 -9.93
C ASN A 203 -1.97 -13.21 -8.80
N HIS A 204 -1.39 -12.49 -7.84
CA HIS A 204 -0.65 -13.13 -6.75
C HIS A 204 -1.57 -13.90 -5.80
N ARG A 205 -1.04 -14.93 -5.14
CA ARG A 205 -1.82 -15.78 -4.22
C ARG A 205 -1.91 -15.17 -2.83
N LEU A 206 -3.14 -14.88 -2.39
CA LEU A 206 -3.42 -14.48 -1.00
C LEU A 206 -3.52 -15.73 -0.12
N ARG A 207 -2.50 -15.97 0.71
CA ARG A 207 -2.38 -17.18 1.55
C ARG A 207 -3.59 -17.42 2.46
N THR A 208 -4.18 -16.35 3.01
CA THR A 208 -5.28 -16.45 3.99
C THR A 208 -6.59 -16.92 3.38
N VAL A 209 -6.83 -16.61 2.11
CA VAL A 209 -8.10 -16.87 1.39
C VAL A 209 -7.92 -17.87 0.25
N ARG A 210 -6.69 -18.34 0.00
CA ARG A 210 -6.29 -19.32 -1.03
C ARG A 210 -6.78 -18.96 -2.45
N SER A 211 -6.98 -17.67 -2.72
CA SER A 211 -7.38 -17.12 -4.02
C SER A 211 -6.45 -15.98 -4.42
N THR A 212 -6.72 -15.30 -5.53
CA THR A 212 -6.00 -14.10 -5.97
C THR A 212 -6.89 -12.87 -5.82
N PRO A 213 -6.34 -11.66 -5.71
CA PRO A 213 -7.15 -10.45 -5.67
C PRO A 213 -8.14 -10.36 -6.84
N LYS A 214 -7.69 -10.65 -8.06
CA LYS A 214 -8.51 -10.61 -9.27
C LYS A 214 -9.65 -11.63 -9.28
N ARG A 215 -9.47 -12.81 -8.65
CA ARG A 215 -10.53 -13.83 -8.57
C ARG A 215 -11.55 -13.52 -7.47
N LEU A 216 -11.15 -12.74 -6.48
CA LEU A 216 -12.02 -12.34 -5.37
C LEU A 216 -12.82 -11.10 -5.70
N PHE A 217 -12.34 -10.26 -6.61
CA PHE A 217 -13.01 -9.05 -7.06
C PHE A 217 -14.01 -9.35 -8.16
#